data_AF-A0A3S5ADV3-F1
#
_entry.id   AF-A0A3S5ADV3-F1
#
_cell.length_a   1.000
_cell.length_b   1.000
_cell.length_c   1.000
_cell.angle_alpha   90.00
_cell.angle_beta   90.00
_cell.angle_gamma   90.00
#
_symmetry.space_group_name_H-M   'P 1'
#
loop_
_entity.id
_entity.type
_entity.pdbx_description
1 polymer ?
#
loop_
_entity_poly.entity_id
_entity_poly.type
_entity_poly.pdbx_seq_one_letter_code
_entity_poly.pdbx_strand_id
1 'polypeptide(L)'
;MLPIQVIFDPVSYIGGGRPQIFSYQGCLRRVRINSEEVVWSKLDVNSRHADIINGSCMIQDRCNPNPCKHEAPCTQTGNDFFCDCSKTGYGGAVCHQSEHFTSCSEVGLFYSRQAPRKNITIDLDGSGVLEPIEVQCDFTDINMVQTHVYHSNMGPIVVDGYQEPGSYRHQLSYSRANRETLGELVRRALTCEQAITYRCWNSHLLRLPTGGMVCSEESTNRRVNLDLCTHKLVAGFNYRDRI
;
A
#
# COMPACT_ATOMS: atom_id res chain seq x y z
N MET A 1 -25.83 33.60 13.93
CA MET A 1 -25.96 32.42 14.81
C MET A 1 -27.11 32.67 15.76
N LEU A 2 -28.16 31.86 15.69
CA LEU A 2 -29.21 31.87 16.71
C LEU A 2 -28.66 31.21 17.98
N PRO A 3 -28.85 31.79 19.17
CA PRO A 3 -28.43 31.15 20.42
C PRO A 3 -29.26 29.87 20.62
N ILE A 4 -28.58 28.76 20.95
CA ILE A 4 -29.24 27.55 21.44
C ILE A 4 -29.75 27.88 22.85
N GLN A 5 -31.07 27.92 23.04
CA GLN A 5 -31.64 27.98 24.38
C GLN A 5 -31.57 26.59 25.01
N VAL A 6 -30.83 26.47 26.12
CA VAL A 6 -30.75 25.26 26.93
C VAL A 6 -31.52 25.56 28.23
N ILE A 7 -32.58 24.79 28.49
CA ILE A 7 -33.40 24.91 29.70
C ILE A 7 -32.81 23.95 30.75
N PHE A 8 -32.52 24.48 31.92
CA PHE A 8 -31.87 23.76 33.02
C PHE A 8 -32.87 23.50 34.15
N ASP A 9 -32.84 22.29 34.70
CA ASP A 9 -33.51 21.95 35.97
C ASP A 9 -32.85 22.69 37.16
N PRO A 10 -33.49 22.73 38.34
CA PRO A 10 -32.96 23.41 39.54
C PRO A 10 -31.53 23.01 39.91
N VAL A 11 -31.11 21.80 39.54
CA VAL A 11 -29.73 21.33 39.61
C VAL A 11 -29.32 20.84 38.23
N SER A 12 -28.36 21.53 37.62
CA SER A 12 -27.85 21.19 36.30
C SER A 12 -26.33 21.10 36.31
N TYR A 13 -25.81 20.08 35.62
CA TYR A 13 -24.38 19.82 35.52
C TYR A 13 -23.94 20.17 34.09
N ILE A 14 -22.94 21.05 33.98
CA ILE A 14 -22.32 21.34 32.69
C ILE A 14 -21.19 20.33 32.50
N GLY A 15 -21.32 19.46 31.51
CA GLY A 15 -20.29 18.46 31.21
C GLY A 15 -20.32 17.22 32.10
N GLY A 16 -21.49 16.78 32.57
CA GLY A 16 -21.63 15.50 33.27
C GLY A 16 -23.09 15.16 33.56
N GLY A 17 -23.39 13.88 33.79
CA GLY A 17 -24.72 13.40 34.16
C GLY A 17 -24.71 12.57 35.43
N ARG A 18 -25.88 12.37 36.05
CA ARG A 18 -26.10 11.27 37.01
C ARG A 18 -26.80 10.13 36.27
N PRO A 19 -26.30 8.88 36.34
CA PRO A 19 -25.10 8.44 37.06
C PRO A 19 -23.81 8.92 36.37
N GLN A 20 -22.75 9.14 37.15
CA GLN A 20 -21.46 9.72 36.70
C GLN A 20 -20.62 8.80 35.79
N ILE A 21 -21.27 7.93 35.03
CA ILE A 21 -20.58 6.96 34.16
C ILE A 21 -19.88 7.67 33.00
N PHE A 22 -20.40 8.84 32.59
CA PHE A 22 -19.83 9.67 31.53
C PHE A 22 -19.79 11.15 31.96
N SER A 23 -18.59 11.68 32.13
CA SER A 23 -18.32 13.11 32.30
C SER A 23 -17.64 13.68 31.06
N TYR A 24 -17.74 14.99 30.87
CA TYR A 24 -17.07 15.71 29.81
C TYR A 24 -15.57 15.72 30.08
N GLN A 25 -14.82 15.10 29.18
CA GLN A 25 -13.37 15.18 29.16
C GLN A 25 -12.98 16.07 27.98
N GLY A 26 -12.67 17.33 28.27
CA GLY A 26 -12.55 18.36 27.24
C GLY A 26 -12.08 19.69 27.84
N CYS A 27 -11.77 20.66 26.97
CA CYS A 27 -11.45 22.01 27.39
C CYS A 27 -12.58 22.96 26.99
N LEU A 28 -13.15 23.65 27.99
CA LEU A 28 -14.11 24.72 27.77
C LEU A 28 -13.36 26.06 27.76
N ARG A 29 -13.72 26.94 26.82
CA ARG A 29 -13.24 28.33 26.78
C ARG A 29 -14.42 29.28 26.63
N ARG A 30 -14.30 30.48 27.21
CA ARG A 30 -15.31 31.55 27.11
C ARG A 30 -16.69 31.13 27.60
N VAL A 31 -16.76 30.53 28.79
CA VAL A 31 -18.04 30.14 29.41
C VAL A 31 -18.79 31.40 29.84
N ARG A 32 -20.05 31.52 29.43
CA ARG A 32 -20.95 32.62 29.81
C ARG A 32 -22.26 32.06 30.36
N ILE A 33 -22.73 32.60 31.48
CA ILE A 33 -24.02 32.27 32.10
C ILE A 33 -24.81 33.57 32.18
N ASN A 34 -26.04 33.59 31.68
CA ASN A 34 -26.87 34.81 31.62
C ASN A 34 -26.17 36.01 30.96
N SER A 35 -25.37 35.74 29.92
CA SER A 35 -24.54 36.74 29.20
C SER A 35 -23.37 37.32 30.01
N GLU A 36 -23.17 36.90 31.25
CA GLU A 36 -22.01 37.26 32.06
C GLU A 36 -20.90 36.22 31.89
N GLU A 37 -19.67 36.67 31.72
CA GLU A 37 -18.51 35.77 31.60
C GLU A 37 -18.15 35.16 32.95
N VAL A 38 -17.99 33.83 32.97
CA VAL A 38 -17.57 33.11 34.17
C VAL A 38 -16.07 33.34 34.36
N VAL A 39 -15.73 34.23 35.29
CA VAL A 39 -14.34 34.52 35.65
C VAL A 39 -13.90 33.59 36.78
N TRP A 40 -12.99 32.66 36.48
CA TRP A 40 -12.54 31.60 37.41
C TRP A 40 -12.12 32.13 38.79
N SER A 41 -11.40 33.24 38.83
CA SER A 41 -10.91 33.83 40.08
C SER A 41 -12.02 34.36 41.00
N LYS A 42 -13.20 34.67 40.45
CA LYS A 42 -14.37 35.19 41.19
C LYS A 42 -15.31 34.09 41.69
N LEU A 43 -15.11 32.83 41.30
CA LEU A 43 -15.90 31.70 41.78
C LEU A 43 -15.56 31.38 43.23
N ASP A 44 -16.57 31.01 44.03
CA ASP A 44 -16.38 30.56 45.41
C ASP A 44 -15.41 29.37 45.46
N VAL A 45 -14.37 29.48 46.28
CA VAL A 45 -13.31 28.49 46.42
C VAL A 45 -13.88 27.13 46.86
N ASN A 46 -14.91 27.12 47.70
CA ASN A 46 -15.55 25.88 48.18
C ASN A 46 -16.35 25.16 47.08
N SER A 47 -16.71 25.87 46.02
CA SER A 47 -17.45 25.31 44.87
C SER A 47 -16.54 24.77 43.76
N ARG A 48 -15.22 24.96 43.86
CA ARG A 48 -14.26 24.50 42.86
C ARG A 48 -13.98 23.02 43.04
N HIS A 49 -14.21 22.22 42.00
CA HIS A 49 -13.86 20.81 42.01
C HIS A 49 -12.39 20.61 41.65
N ALA A 50 -11.70 19.69 42.36
CA ALA A 50 -10.26 19.45 42.17
C ALA A 50 -9.91 18.97 40.75
N ASP A 51 -10.84 18.31 40.07
CA ASP A 51 -10.64 17.80 38.70
C ASP A 51 -10.70 18.88 37.62
N ILE A 52 -11.07 20.13 37.96
CA ILE A 52 -11.13 21.23 37.00
C ILE A 52 -9.85 22.06 37.09
N ILE A 53 -9.01 21.93 36.07
CA ILE A 53 -7.76 22.68 35.93
C ILE A 53 -8.04 23.99 35.19
N ASN A 54 -7.73 25.13 35.82
CA ASN A 54 -7.86 26.45 35.19
C ASN A 54 -6.55 26.89 34.53
N GLY A 55 -6.67 27.55 33.37
CA GLY A 55 -5.54 28.17 32.67
C GLY A 55 -4.65 27.22 31.88
N SER A 56 -4.94 25.92 31.87
CA SER A 56 -4.24 24.94 31.03
C SER A 56 -5.22 23.98 30.37
N CYS A 57 -4.95 23.64 29.11
CA CYS A 57 -5.63 22.59 28.37
C CYS A 57 -4.58 21.58 27.92
N MET A 58 -4.43 20.50 28.67
CA MET A 58 -3.44 19.45 28.38
C MET A 58 -4.00 18.35 27.47
N ILE A 59 -5.09 18.64 26.74
CA ILE A 59 -5.63 17.71 25.74
C ILE A 59 -4.69 17.75 24.55
N GLN A 60 -3.99 16.64 24.37
CA GLN A 60 -3.14 16.43 23.22
C GLN A 60 -3.95 15.67 22.18
N ASP A 61 -4.04 16.24 20.98
CA ASP A 61 -4.58 15.54 19.82
C ASP A 61 -3.61 14.43 19.43
N ARG A 62 -3.89 13.21 19.89
CA ARG A 62 -3.06 12.01 19.64
C ARG A 62 -3.16 11.52 18.21
N CYS A 63 -4.18 11.94 17.47
CA CYS A 63 -4.37 11.58 16.07
C CYS A 63 -3.76 12.61 15.10
N ASN A 64 -3.04 13.62 15.59
CA ASN A 64 -2.44 14.65 14.75
C ASN A 64 -0.98 14.95 15.13
N PRO A 65 0.01 14.57 14.30
CA PRO A 65 -0.15 13.81 13.04
C PRO A 65 -0.66 12.38 13.30
N ASN A 66 -1.36 11.78 12.33
CA ASN A 66 -1.94 10.43 12.47
C ASN A 66 -0.82 9.42 12.79
N PRO A 67 -0.84 8.76 13.97
CA PRO A 67 0.18 7.78 14.35
C PRO A 67 0.01 6.43 13.63
N CYS A 68 -1.16 6.16 13.05
CA CYS A 68 -1.47 4.91 12.39
C CYS A 68 -0.80 4.81 11.02
N LYS A 69 -0.18 3.66 10.73
CA LYS A 69 0.47 3.38 9.44
C LYS A 69 -0.57 3.02 8.37
N HIS A 70 -0.15 3.04 7.11
CA HIS A 70 -0.98 2.68 5.93
C HIS A 70 -2.31 3.43 5.88
N GLU A 71 -2.27 4.72 6.25
CA GLU A 71 -3.42 5.63 6.25
C GLU A 71 -4.61 5.14 7.08
N ALA A 72 -4.37 4.27 8.06
CA ALA A 72 -5.44 3.72 8.87
C ALA A 72 -6.16 4.83 9.66
N PRO A 73 -7.49 4.75 9.82
CA PRO A 73 -8.24 5.72 10.62
C PRO A 73 -7.78 5.72 12.08
N CYS A 74 -7.55 6.92 12.62
CA CYS A 74 -7.23 7.12 14.04
C CYS A 74 -8.45 7.67 14.78
N THR A 75 -8.73 7.10 15.95
CA THR A 75 -9.69 7.62 16.92
C THR A 75 -9.00 7.82 18.26
N GLN A 76 -9.46 8.75 19.08
CA GLN A 76 -8.84 9.02 20.39
C GLN A 76 -9.88 9.22 21.49
N THR A 77 -9.44 8.92 22.70
CA THR A 77 -10.09 9.29 23.97
C THR A 77 -9.24 10.37 24.64
N GLY A 78 -9.64 10.87 25.82
CA GLY A 78 -8.84 11.88 26.50
C GLY A 78 -7.46 11.40 26.96
N ASN A 79 -7.23 10.08 27.09
CA ASN A 79 -5.96 9.53 27.56
C ASN A 79 -5.21 8.70 26.51
N ASP A 80 -5.89 8.15 25.51
CA ASP A 80 -5.33 7.16 24.58
C ASP A 80 -5.84 7.30 23.14
N PHE A 81 -5.24 6.58 22.19
CA PHE A 81 -5.68 6.52 20.79
C PHE A 81 -5.75 5.08 20.26
N PHE A 82 -6.53 4.89 19.21
CA PHE A 82 -6.80 3.59 18.60
C PHE A 82 -6.77 3.71 17.08
N CYS A 83 -6.07 2.76 16.45
CA CYS A 83 -5.99 2.63 15.00
C CYS A 83 -6.92 1.51 14.51
N ASP A 84 -7.76 1.81 13.51
CA ASP A 84 -8.54 0.77 12.82
C ASP A 84 -7.73 0.16 11.68
N CYS A 85 -7.03 -0.94 11.95
CA CYS A 85 -6.19 -1.61 10.96
C CYS A 85 -6.95 -2.56 10.02
N SER A 86 -8.27 -2.74 10.20
CA SER A 86 -9.06 -3.80 9.54
C SER A 86 -9.06 -3.77 8.01
N LYS A 87 -8.71 -2.63 7.41
CA LYS A 87 -8.66 -2.44 5.95
C LYS A 87 -7.26 -2.23 5.39
N THR A 88 -6.23 -2.46 6.20
CA THR A 88 -4.84 -2.19 5.82
C THR A 88 -4.08 -3.43 5.37
N GLY A 89 -4.46 -4.62 5.86
CA GLY A 89 -3.62 -5.83 5.71
C GLY A 89 -2.44 -5.87 6.70
N TYR A 90 -2.46 -4.96 7.69
CA TYR A 90 -1.47 -4.87 8.75
C TYR A 90 -2.17 -4.88 10.11
N GLY A 91 -1.46 -5.32 11.15
CA GLY A 91 -1.89 -5.38 12.53
C GLY A 91 -0.95 -4.66 13.51
N GLY A 92 -1.22 -4.86 14.79
CA GLY A 92 -0.55 -4.17 15.89
C GLY A 92 -1.18 -2.80 16.22
N ALA A 93 -0.79 -2.21 17.34
CA ALA A 93 -1.43 -1.00 17.88
C ALA A 93 -1.46 0.21 16.93
N VAL A 94 -0.53 0.25 15.98
CA VAL A 94 -0.39 1.31 14.96
C VAL A 94 -0.33 0.77 13.53
N CYS A 95 -0.83 -0.46 13.30
CA CYS A 95 -0.86 -1.11 11.99
C CYS A 95 0.55 -1.29 11.35
N HIS A 96 1.57 -1.64 12.15
CA HIS A 96 2.97 -1.74 11.72
C HIS A 96 3.47 -3.18 11.49
N GLN A 97 2.59 -4.17 11.64
CA GLN A 97 2.94 -5.59 11.48
C GLN A 97 2.21 -6.12 10.27
N SER A 98 2.92 -6.60 9.25
CA SER A 98 2.26 -7.19 8.10
C SER A 98 1.51 -8.46 8.48
N GLU A 99 0.31 -8.64 7.94
CA GLU A 99 -0.43 -9.90 8.02
C GLU A 99 -0.14 -10.82 6.82
N HIS A 100 0.74 -10.40 5.90
CA HIS A 100 1.14 -11.15 4.73
C HIS A 100 2.46 -11.90 4.95
N PHE A 101 2.65 -12.99 4.21
CA PHE A 101 3.93 -13.70 4.20
C PHE A 101 5.00 -12.89 3.48
N THR A 102 6.26 -13.06 3.87
CA THR A 102 7.38 -12.29 3.30
C THR A 102 7.88 -12.81 1.96
N SER A 103 7.57 -14.06 1.63
CA SER A 103 8.01 -14.72 0.40
C SER A 103 7.22 -15.98 0.11
N CYS A 104 7.26 -16.46 -1.15
CA CYS A 104 6.70 -17.77 -1.47
C CYS A 104 7.39 -18.92 -0.71
N SER A 105 8.68 -18.80 -0.42
CA SER A 105 9.39 -19.82 0.39
C SER A 105 8.76 -19.99 1.77
N GLU A 106 8.35 -18.88 2.39
CA GLU A 106 7.62 -18.90 3.68
C GLU A 106 6.22 -19.50 3.52
N VAL A 107 5.48 -19.10 2.49
CA VAL A 107 4.16 -19.69 2.16
C VAL A 107 4.26 -21.21 1.99
N GLY A 108 5.35 -21.69 1.38
CA GLY A 108 5.64 -23.10 1.17
C GLY A 108 5.70 -23.91 2.46
N LEU A 109 6.12 -23.32 3.59
CA LEU A 109 6.16 -24.01 4.88
C LEU A 109 4.76 -24.45 5.36
N PHE A 110 3.71 -23.72 4.95
CA PHE A 110 2.33 -23.96 5.38
C PHE A 110 1.47 -24.64 4.32
N TYR A 111 1.67 -24.28 3.04
CA TYR A 111 0.74 -24.65 1.97
C TYR A 111 1.30 -25.66 0.96
N SER A 112 2.61 -25.97 0.96
CA SER A 112 3.21 -26.89 -0.03
C SER A 112 2.58 -28.28 -0.04
N ARG A 113 2.12 -28.77 1.12
CA ARG A 113 1.44 -30.08 1.23
C ARG A 113 -0.03 -30.05 0.81
N GLN A 114 -0.63 -28.86 0.68
CA GLN A 114 -2.04 -28.70 0.38
C GLN A 114 -2.27 -28.49 -1.12
N ALA A 115 -1.38 -27.74 -1.78
CA ALA A 115 -1.48 -27.47 -3.20
C ALA A 115 -0.08 -27.31 -3.83
N PRO A 116 0.12 -27.77 -5.07
CA PRO A 116 1.37 -27.55 -5.79
C PRO A 116 1.57 -26.09 -6.19
N ARG A 117 0.49 -25.31 -6.28
CA ARG A 117 0.51 -23.88 -6.62
C ARG A 117 -0.51 -23.12 -5.78
N LYS A 118 -0.19 -21.88 -5.40
CA LYS A 118 -1.10 -21.02 -4.62
C LYS A 118 -0.95 -19.56 -5.02
N ASN A 119 -2.05 -18.93 -5.39
CA ASN A 119 -2.10 -17.46 -5.52
C ASN A 119 -2.26 -16.86 -4.12
N ILE A 120 -1.40 -15.89 -3.77
CA ILE A 120 -1.39 -15.26 -2.46
C ILE A 120 -0.73 -13.87 -2.53
N THR A 121 -1.06 -13.00 -1.58
CA THR A 121 -0.36 -11.73 -1.37
C THR A 121 0.86 -11.94 -0.50
N ILE A 122 2.00 -11.41 -0.92
CA ILE A 122 3.22 -11.35 -0.14
C ILE A 122 3.65 -9.90 0.07
N ASP A 123 4.33 -9.65 1.19
CA ASP A 123 4.85 -8.34 1.58
C ASP A 123 6.35 -8.45 1.87
N LEU A 124 7.18 -7.85 1.01
CA LEU A 124 8.62 -8.09 0.97
C LEU A 124 9.39 -7.39 2.08
N ASP A 125 8.85 -6.28 2.59
CA ASP A 125 9.51 -5.39 3.55
C ASP A 125 8.64 -5.07 4.79
N GLY A 126 7.42 -5.62 4.88
CA GLY A 126 6.54 -5.41 6.01
C GLY A 126 5.97 -4.00 5.97
N SER A 127 6.03 -3.27 7.09
CA SER A 127 5.65 -1.84 7.11
C SER A 127 6.72 -0.91 6.55
N GLY A 128 7.42 -1.37 5.52
CA GLY A 128 8.37 -0.58 4.76
C GLY A 128 7.66 0.33 3.77
N VAL A 129 8.30 0.57 2.62
CA VAL A 129 7.79 1.50 1.60
C VAL A 129 7.17 0.78 0.40
N LEU A 130 7.37 -0.54 0.31
CA LEU A 130 6.82 -1.33 -0.77
C LEU A 130 5.40 -1.77 -0.42
N GLU A 131 4.51 -1.69 -1.41
CA GLU A 131 3.17 -2.23 -1.27
C GLU A 131 3.18 -3.76 -1.41
N PRO A 132 2.32 -4.50 -0.68
CA PRO A 132 2.14 -5.93 -0.88
C PRO A 132 1.67 -6.27 -2.30
N ILE A 133 2.15 -7.40 -2.82
CA ILE A 133 1.88 -7.86 -4.19
C ILE A 133 1.24 -9.23 -4.22
N GLU A 134 0.32 -9.42 -5.16
CA GLU A 134 -0.24 -10.73 -5.48
C GLU A 134 0.71 -11.49 -6.40
N VAL A 135 1.02 -12.73 -6.02
CA VAL A 135 1.90 -13.63 -6.76
C VAL A 135 1.29 -15.04 -6.82
N GLN A 136 1.75 -15.84 -7.77
CA GLN A 136 1.54 -17.28 -7.72
C GLN A 136 2.81 -17.97 -7.22
N CYS A 137 2.71 -18.62 -6.08
CA CYS A 137 3.77 -19.47 -5.57
C CYS A 137 3.65 -20.87 -6.17
N ASP A 138 4.74 -21.40 -6.71
CA ASP A 138 4.85 -22.77 -7.23
C ASP A 138 5.77 -23.58 -6.31
N PHE A 139 5.21 -24.65 -5.74
CA PHE A 139 5.84 -25.58 -4.80
C PHE A 139 6.02 -26.98 -5.42
N THR A 140 5.88 -27.11 -6.75
CA THR A 140 6.05 -28.42 -7.44
C THR A 140 7.44 -29.00 -7.24
N ASP A 141 8.47 -28.16 -7.15
CA ASP A 141 9.80 -28.51 -6.68
C ASP A 141 10.01 -27.95 -5.26
N ILE A 142 10.04 -28.85 -4.27
CA ILE A 142 10.23 -28.47 -2.85
C ILE A 142 11.60 -27.83 -2.58
N ASN A 143 12.60 -28.10 -3.43
CA ASN A 143 13.93 -27.51 -3.29
C ASN A 143 14.04 -26.15 -3.99
N MET A 144 13.11 -25.84 -4.89
CA MET A 144 13.13 -24.62 -5.70
C MET A 144 11.73 -24.01 -5.78
N VAL A 145 11.27 -23.44 -4.67
CA VAL A 145 10.02 -22.68 -4.61
C VAL A 145 10.12 -21.47 -5.54
N GLN A 146 9.18 -21.34 -6.48
CA GLN A 146 9.16 -20.26 -7.45
C GLN A 146 8.10 -19.22 -7.11
N THR A 147 8.41 -17.95 -7.37
CA THR A 147 7.48 -16.83 -7.31
C THR A 147 7.18 -16.34 -8.72
N HIS A 148 5.94 -16.49 -9.16
CA HIS A 148 5.49 -16.04 -10.48
C HIS A 148 4.69 -14.75 -10.35
N VAL A 149 5.13 -13.70 -11.05
CA VAL A 149 4.41 -12.42 -11.17
C VAL A 149 3.87 -12.30 -12.60
N TYR A 150 2.55 -12.25 -12.73
CA TYR A 150 1.89 -12.13 -14.02
C TYR A 150 1.74 -10.66 -14.44
N HIS A 151 1.74 -10.43 -15.75
CA HIS A 151 1.49 -9.12 -16.34
C HIS A 151 0.16 -9.08 -17.12
N SER A 152 -0.28 -7.89 -17.50
CA SER A 152 -1.56 -7.57 -18.15
C SER A 152 -1.83 -8.27 -19.49
N ASN A 153 -0.82 -8.94 -20.07
CA ASN A 153 -0.88 -9.45 -21.44
C ASN A 153 -0.26 -10.85 -21.54
N MET A 154 -0.84 -11.82 -20.83
CA MET A 154 -0.35 -13.21 -20.87
C MET A 154 -0.67 -13.95 -22.18
N GLY A 155 -1.50 -13.38 -23.06
CA GLY A 155 -1.87 -13.93 -24.37
C GLY A 155 -1.05 -13.34 -25.53
N PRO A 156 -1.13 -13.96 -26.73
CA PRO A 156 -0.47 -13.42 -27.92
C PRO A 156 -1.10 -12.10 -28.34
N ILE A 157 -0.26 -11.14 -28.72
CA ILE A 157 -0.67 -9.85 -29.29
C ILE A 157 -0.30 -9.87 -30.78
N VAL A 158 -1.28 -9.64 -31.65
CA VAL A 158 -1.03 -9.47 -33.08
C VAL A 158 -0.55 -8.04 -33.34
N VAL A 159 0.58 -7.92 -34.02
CA VAL A 159 1.21 -6.64 -34.33
C VAL A 159 1.33 -6.51 -35.85
N ASP A 160 0.61 -5.57 -36.42
CA ASP A 160 0.59 -5.26 -37.86
C ASP A 160 0.51 -3.75 -38.08
N GLY A 161 1.01 -3.25 -39.22
CA GLY A 161 1.01 -1.82 -39.56
C GLY A 161 2.15 -0.98 -38.95
N TYR A 162 3.21 -1.64 -38.45
CA TYR A 162 4.34 -1.01 -37.76
C TYR A 162 5.66 -1.27 -38.50
N GLN A 163 5.80 -0.74 -39.72
CA GLN A 163 6.96 -1.00 -40.60
C GLN A 163 8.21 -0.21 -40.20
N GLU A 164 8.05 0.97 -39.61
CA GLU A 164 9.16 1.82 -39.21
C GLU A 164 9.86 1.31 -37.94
N PRO A 165 11.20 1.42 -37.82
CA PRO A 165 11.92 0.99 -36.62
C PRO A 165 11.38 1.61 -35.33
N GLY A 166 11.02 0.75 -34.37
CA GLY A 166 10.52 1.19 -33.06
C GLY A 166 9.13 1.85 -33.08
N SER A 167 8.40 1.75 -34.20
CA SER A 167 7.03 2.23 -34.34
C SER A 167 6.04 1.44 -33.46
N TYR A 168 6.33 0.17 -33.20
CA TYR A 168 5.62 -0.61 -32.18
C TYR A 168 6.35 -0.59 -30.85
N ARG A 169 5.64 -0.19 -29.79
CA ARG A 169 6.10 -0.25 -28.40
C ARG A 169 4.97 -0.81 -27.56
N HIS A 170 5.30 -1.82 -26.77
CA HIS A 170 4.34 -2.42 -25.83
C HIS A 170 4.88 -2.31 -24.42
N GLN A 171 4.06 -1.76 -23.52
CA GLN A 171 4.38 -1.68 -22.11
C GLN A 171 3.66 -2.81 -21.38
N LEU A 172 4.43 -3.63 -20.66
CA LEU A 172 3.89 -4.67 -19.79
C LEU A 172 3.58 -4.07 -18.43
N SER A 173 2.34 -4.23 -17.96
CA SER A 173 1.94 -3.84 -16.61
C SER A 173 1.88 -5.08 -15.72
N TYR A 174 2.64 -5.10 -14.63
CA TYR A 174 2.66 -6.19 -13.64
C TYR A 174 1.65 -5.96 -12.51
N SER A 175 0.49 -5.41 -12.85
CA SER A 175 -0.56 -5.07 -11.90
C SER A 175 -0.03 -4.13 -10.80
N ARG A 176 -0.04 -4.57 -9.53
CA ARG A 176 0.43 -3.79 -8.38
C ARG A 176 1.95 -3.85 -8.16
N ALA A 177 2.67 -4.74 -8.83
CA ALA A 177 4.11 -4.83 -8.70
C ALA A 177 4.79 -3.71 -9.53
N ASN A 178 5.05 -2.58 -8.88
CA ASN A 178 5.78 -1.47 -9.49
C ASN A 178 7.27 -1.80 -9.67
N ARG A 179 8.04 -0.88 -10.26
CA ARG A 179 9.46 -1.10 -10.58
C ARG A 179 10.29 -1.36 -9.32
N GLU A 180 9.96 -0.69 -8.22
CA GLU A 180 10.65 -0.80 -6.93
C GLU A 180 10.41 -2.19 -6.33
N THR A 181 9.16 -2.64 -6.27
CA THR A 181 8.78 -3.96 -5.75
C THR A 181 9.33 -5.10 -6.62
N LEU A 182 9.27 -4.97 -7.95
CA LEU A 182 9.91 -5.94 -8.86
C LEU A 182 11.43 -5.96 -8.67
N GLY A 183 12.05 -4.78 -8.49
CA GLY A 183 13.48 -4.69 -8.20
C GLY A 183 13.86 -5.38 -6.89
N GLU A 184 13.02 -5.29 -5.86
CA GLU A 184 13.22 -5.99 -4.59
C GLU A 184 13.08 -7.51 -4.74
N LEU A 185 12.04 -7.98 -5.45
CA LEU A 185 11.88 -9.41 -5.77
C LEU A 185 13.12 -9.97 -6.45
N VAL A 186 13.60 -9.28 -7.49
CA VAL A 186 14.79 -9.69 -8.25
C VAL A 186 16.03 -9.72 -7.36
N ARG A 187 16.20 -8.71 -6.48
CA ARG A 187 17.36 -8.63 -5.59
C ARG A 187 17.39 -9.77 -4.56
N ARG A 188 16.22 -10.23 -4.12
CA ARG A 188 16.06 -11.32 -3.14
C ARG A 188 16.08 -12.71 -3.78
N ALA A 189 15.90 -12.80 -5.10
CA ALA A 189 15.87 -14.06 -5.81
C ALA A 189 17.29 -14.60 -6.05
N LEU A 190 17.48 -15.92 -5.87
CA LEU A 190 18.71 -16.60 -6.26
C LEU A 190 18.91 -16.56 -7.79
N THR A 191 17.81 -16.76 -8.51
CA THR A 191 17.74 -16.73 -9.98
C THR A 191 16.45 -16.05 -10.38
N CYS A 192 16.48 -15.31 -11.48
CA CYS A 192 15.32 -14.66 -12.04
C CYS A 192 15.33 -14.86 -13.56
N GLU A 193 14.15 -15.16 -14.12
CA GLU A 193 13.99 -15.41 -15.54
C GLU A 193 12.75 -14.68 -16.06
N GLN A 194 12.88 -14.09 -17.24
CA GLN A 194 11.75 -13.57 -17.99
C GLN A 194 11.94 -13.89 -19.47
N ALA A 195 10.88 -14.41 -20.10
CA ALA A 195 10.89 -14.76 -21.52
C ALA A 195 9.76 -14.07 -22.26
N ILE A 196 10.06 -13.57 -23.46
CA ILE A 196 9.05 -13.11 -24.42
C ILE A 196 9.11 -14.04 -25.64
N THR A 197 7.94 -14.47 -26.07
CA THR A 197 7.78 -15.27 -27.28
C THR A 197 7.41 -14.37 -28.44
N TYR A 198 8.23 -14.37 -29.48
CA TYR A 198 7.95 -13.64 -30.71
C TYR A 198 7.67 -14.61 -31.86
N ARG A 199 6.48 -14.48 -32.43
CA ARG A 199 6.06 -15.18 -33.66
C ARG A 199 5.97 -14.15 -34.77
N CYS A 200 6.75 -14.35 -35.82
CA CYS A 200 6.88 -13.44 -36.95
C CYS A 200 6.31 -14.04 -38.23
N TRP A 201 5.87 -13.15 -39.12
CA TRP A 201 5.72 -13.40 -40.56
C TRP A 201 6.32 -12.21 -41.30
N ASN A 202 7.36 -12.44 -42.11
CA ASN A 202 8.07 -11.40 -42.86
C ASN A 202 8.42 -10.15 -42.03
N SER A 203 8.99 -10.35 -40.84
CA SER A 203 9.26 -9.28 -39.87
C SER A 203 10.64 -9.45 -39.21
N HIS A 204 11.20 -8.34 -38.71
CA HIS A 204 12.56 -8.25 -38.16
C HIS A 204 12.53 -7.89 -36.67
N LEU A 205 13.21 -8.68 -35.82
CA LEU A 205 13.24 -8.44 -34.37
C LEU A 205 14.64 -8.02 -33.83
N LEU A 206 15.74 -8.50 -34.41
CA LEU A 206 17.10 -8.27 -33.92
C LEU A 206 18.08 -8.18 -35.10
N ARG A 207 18.61 -6.98 -35.39
CA ARG A 207 19.71 -6.82 -36.34
C ARG A 207 21.03 -6.93 -35.55
N LEU A 208 21.62 -8.13 -35.48
CA LEU A 208 23.02 -8.26 -35.08
C LEU A 208 23.91 -7.65 -36.17
N PRO A 209 25.08 -7.04 -35.85
CA PRO A 209 25.98 -6.52 -36.87
C PRO A 209 26.47 -7.68 -37.74
N THR A 210 26.36 -7.51 -39.06
CA THR A 210 26.57 -8.49 -40.15
C THR A 210 25.57 -9.66 -40.20
N GLY A 211 24.59 -9.58 -41.13
CA GLY A 211 23.73 -10.71 -41.51
C GLY A 211 22.38 -10.82 -40.78
N GLY A 212 21.65 -9.71 -40.60
CA GLY A 212 20.33 -9.72 -39.97
C GLY A 212 19.33 -10.63 -40.70
N MET A 213 18.94 -11.74 -40.08
CA MET A 213 17.98 -12.70 -40.63
C MET A 213 16.57 -12.09 -40.70
N VAL A 214 15.95 -12.18 -41.87
CA VAL A 214 14.50 -12.02 -42.06
C VAL A 214 13.81 -13.26 -41.48
N CYS A 215 12.77 -13.11 -40.66
CA CYS A 215 11.85 -14.24 -40.45
C CYS A 215 11.04 -14.45 -41.74
N SER A 216 11.54 -15.23 -42.69
CA SER A 216 10.95 -15.34 -44.03
C SER A 216 9.86 -16.41 -44.19
N GLU A 217 9.65 -17.30 -43.21
CA GLU A 217 8.66 -18.38 -43.33
C GLU A 217 7.83 -18.62 -42.05
N GLU A 218 6.67 -19.25 -42.28
CA GLU A 218 5.58 -19.53 -41.34
C GLU A 218 6.09 -20.04 -39.99
N SER A 219 5.83 -19.26 -38.93
CA SER A 219 5.94 -19.69 -37.53
C SER A 219 7.35 -19.99 -36.98
N THR A 220 8.36 -19.17 -37.31
CA THR A 220 9.62 -19.21 -36.53
C THR A 220 9.34 -18.74 -35.08
N ASN A 221 9.23 -19.67 -34.14
CA ASN A 221 9.04 -19.37 -32.71
C ASN A 221 10.40 -19.11 -32.06
N ARG A 222 10.73 -17.83 -31.82
CA ARG A 222 11.97 -17.47 -31.11
C ARG A 222 11.63 -16.99 -29.71
N ARG A 223 12.19 -17.67 -28.70
CA ARG A 223 12.27 -17.11 -27.34
C ARG A 223 13.42 -16.13 -27.32
N VAL A 224 13.10 -14.87 -27.01
CA VAL A 224 14.13 -13.92 -26.64
C VAL A 224 14.21 -13.96 -25.11
N ASN A 225 15.31 -14.52 -24.60
CA ASN A 225 15.66 -14.36 -23.20
C ASN A 225 16.14 -12.93 -23.04
N LEU A 226 15.27 -12.08 -22.50
CA LEU A 226 15.66 -10.76 -22.07
C LEU A 226 16.13 -10.93 -20.63
N ASP A 227 17.43 -10.72 -20.40
CA ASP A 227 18.03 -10.77 -19.08
C ASP A 227 17.59 -9.53 -18.27
N LEU A 228 16.30 -9.50 -17.91
CA LEU A 228 15.61 -8.33 -17.34
C LEU A 228 15.80 -8.22 -15.83
N CYS A 229 16.57 -9.14 -15.24
CA CYS A 229 16.83 -9.23 -13.82
C CYS A 229 18.02 -8.34 -13.38
N THR A 230 18.42 -7.35 -14.20
CA THR A 230 19.53 -6.43 -13.91
C THR A 230 19.18 -4.96 -14.14
N HIS A 231 18.23 -4.37 -13.38
CA HIS A 231 17.96 -2.92 -13.24
C HIS A 231 17.88 -2.01 -14.50
N LYS A 232 17.97 -2.53 -15.73
CA LYS A 232 17.97 -1.78 -17.00
C LYS A 232 16.86 -2.28 -17.90
N LEU A 233 15.67 -1.75 -17.69
CA LEU A 233 14.61 -1.77 -18.70
C LEU A 233 14.81 -0.55 -19.62
N VAL A 234 15.56 -0.76 -20.70
CA VAL A 234 15.41 0.03 -21.93
C VAL A 234 15.40 -0.96 -23.08
N ALA A 235 14.22 -1.50 -23.41
CA ALA A 235 13.96 -1.95 -24.78
C ALA A 235 13.70 -0.69 -25.65
N GLY A 236 14.69 0.20 -25.66
CA GLY A 236 14.80 1.26 -26.65
C GLY A 236 15.57 0.66 -27.81
N PHE A 237 14.84 0.13 -28.80
CA PHE A 237 15.44 -0.26 -30.06
C PHE A 237 15.90 1.02 -30.78
N ASN A 238 17.10 1.46 -30.45
CA ASN A 238 17.77 2.55 -31.16
C ASN A 238 18.30 1.98 -32.48
N TYR A 239 17.61 2.29 -33.56
CA TYR A 239 18.12 2.13 -34.90
C TYR A 239 18.86 3.42 -35.29
N ARG A 240 20.03 3.28 -35.91
CA ARG A 240 20.65 4.36 -36.69
C ARG A 240 20.82 3.87 -38.12
N ASP A 241 20.16 4.55 -39.04
CA ASP A 241 20.26 4.35 -40.48
C ASP A 241 21.62 4.78 -41.04
N ARG A 242 22.01 4.18 -42.17
CA ARG A 242 22.11 4.90 -43.45
C ARG A 242 22.41 3.97 -44.63
N ILE A 243 21.62 4.21 -45.69
CA ILE A 243 21.80 3.97 -47.14
C ILE A 243 22.00 2.52 -47.57
#